data_AF-A0A7X6TMW6-F1
#
_entry.id   AF-A0A7X6TMW6-F1
#
_cell.length_a   1.000
_cell.length_b   1.000
_cell.length_c   1.000
_cell.angle_alpha   90.00
_cell.angle_beta   90.00
_cell.angle_gamma   90.00
#
_symmetry.space_group_name_H-M   'P 1'
#
loop_
_entity.id
_entity.type
_entity.pdbx_description
1 polymer ?
#
loop_
_entity_poly.entity_id
_entity_poly.type
_entity_poly.pdbx_seq_one_letter_code
_entity_poly.pdbx_strand_id
1 'polypeptide(L)'
;MKRELIRLKISLQEAAKLHTAGKALIAALHYPPFVRVGDENEVTSLLEEFGVTDCVYGHIHHLWSRLRLDRQEIRKIRYSLVACDQINFTPKSVLS
;
A
#
# COMPACT_ATOMS: atom_id res chain seq x y z
N MET A 1 -1.74 -16.56 -7.12
CA MET A 1 -1.44 -15.13 -7.37
C MET A 1 -2.53 -14.39 -8.12
N LYS A 2 -3.03 -14.87 -9.27
CA LYS A 2 -4.03 -14.16 -10.10
C LYS A 2 -5.32 -13.72 -9.37
N ARG A 3 -5.79 -14.47 -8.36
CA ARG A 3 -7.03 -14.15 -7.64
C ARG A 3 -6.98 -12.86 -6.82
N GLU A 4 -5.91 -12.61 -6.08
CA GLU A 4 -5.77 -11.38 -5.27
C GLU A 4 -5.62 -10.15 -6.17
N LEU A 5 -4.87 -10.29 -7.26
CA LEU A 5 -4.70 -9.22 -8.23
C LEU A 5 -6.04 -8.80 -8.86
N ILE A 6 -6.88 -9.78 -9.23
CA ILE A 6 -8.22 -9.52 -9.76
C ILE A 6 -9.09 -8.81 -8.71
N ARG A 7 -9.07 -9.27 -7.45
CA ARG A 7 -9.82 -8.62 -6.37
C ARG A 7 -9.37 -7.18 -6.11
N LEU A 8 -8.06 -6.95 -6.11
CA LEU A 8 -7.49 -5.62 -5.98
C LEU A 8 -7.97 -4.72 -7.12
N LYS A 9 -7.87 -5.20 -8.36
CA LYS A 9 -8.34 -4.45 -9.54
C LYS A 9 -9.83 -4.10 -9.44
N ILE A 10 -10.68 -5.05 -9.08
CA ILE A 10 -12.12 -4.79 -8.88
C ILE A 10 -12.34 -3.75 -7.78
N SER A 11 -11.63 -3.86 -6.66
CA SER A 11 -11.74 -2.92 -5.54
C SER A 11 -11.32 -1.50 -5.96
N LEU A 12 -10.23 -1.37 -6.71
CA LEU A 12 -9.75 -0.10 -7.24
C LEU A 12 -10.71 0.50 -8.28
N GLN A 13 -11.33 -0.33 -9.13
CA GLN A 13 -12.35 0.12 -10.07
C GLN A 13 -13.59 0.69 -9.36
N GLU A 14 -14.07 0.05 -8.30
CA GLU A 14 -15.17 0.59 -7.50
C GLU A 14 -14.75 1.84 -6.73
N ALA A 15 -13.54 1.86 -6.16
CA ALA A 15 -13.01 3.02 -5.46
C ALA A 15 -12.89 4.24 -6.40
N ALA A 16 -12.45 4.05 -7.63
CA ALA A 16 -12.35 5.12 -8.62
C ALA A 16 -13.70 5.78 -8.95
N LYS A 17 -14.80 5.01 -8.93
CA LYS A 17 -16.16 5.54 -9.14
C LYS A 17 -16.64 6.40 -7.97
N LEU A 18 -16.22 6.06 -6.75
CA LEU A 18 -16.59 6.74 -5.51
C LEU A 18 -15.62 7.87 -5.13
N HIS A 19 -14.45 7.91 -5.77
CA HIS A 19 -13.37 8.81 -5.41
C HIS A 19 -13.73 10.27 -5.72
N THR A 20 -13.40 11.15 -4.79
CA THR A 20 -13.56 12.59 -4.95
C THR A 20 -12.22 13.20 -5.35
N ALA A 21 -12.19 13.93 -6.47
CA ALA A 21 -11.00 14.63 -6.94
C ALA A 21 -10.36 15.47 -5.81
N GLY A 22 -9.04 15.35 -5.66
CA GLY A 22 -8.27 16.04 -4.61
C GLY A 22 -8.25 15.34 -3.24
N LYS A 23 -8.96 14.22 -3.05
CA LYS A 23 -8.80 13.36 -1.85
C LYS A 23 -7.74 12.29 -2.10
N ALA A 24 -7.05 11.87 -1.03
CA ALA A 24 -6.14 10.74 -1.08
C ALA A 24 -6.90 9.45 -1.43
N LEU A 25 -6.34 8.62 -2.31
CA LEU A 25 -6.80 7.25 -2.53
C LEU A 25 -5.83 6.31 -1.83
N ILE A 26 -6.34 5.53 -0.88
CA ILE A 26 -5.53 4.71 0.02
C ILE A 26 -5.78 3.23 -0.27
N ALA A 27 -4.71 2.46 -0.53
CA ALA A 27 -4.77 1.01 -0.59
C ALA A 27 -4.33 0.40 0.74
N ALA A 28 -5.11 -0.54 1.26
CA ALA A 28 -4.76 -1.33 2.44
C ALA A 28 -4.54 -2.80 2.03
N LEU A 29 -3.31 -3.29 2.20
CA LEU A 29 -2.90 -4.63 1.81
C LEU A 29 -2.40 -5.41 3.01
N HIS A 30 -2.56 -6.74 3.02
CA HIS A 30 -1.95 -7.53 4.09
C HIS A 30 -0.44 -7.71 3.86
N TYR A 31 -0.05 -8.11 2.65
CA TYR A 31 1.34 -8.37 2.28
C TYR A 31 2.03 -7.12 1.70
N PRO A 32 3.38 -7.05 1.76
CA PRO A 32 4.13 -6.04 1.02
C PRO A 32 3.79 -6.09 -0.48
N PRO A 33 3.53 -4.95 -1.14
CA PRO A 33 3.18 -4.93 -2.56
C PRO A 33 4.37 -5.14 -3.50
N PHE A 34 5.57 -5.41 -2.97
CA PHE A 34 6.80 -5.54 -3.74
C PHE A 34 7.70 -6.64 -3.17
N VAL A 35 8.52 -7.26 -4.04
CA VAL A 35 9.51 -8.28 -3.67
C VAL A 35 10.78 -7.62 -3.13
N ARG A 36 11.24 -6.54 -3.77
CA ARG A 36 12.26 -5.63 -3.27
C ARG A 36 11.75 -4.21 -3.36
N VAL A 37 12.21 -3.34 -2.46
CA VAL A 37 11.84 -1.92 -2.46
C VAL A 37 12.19 -1.30 -3.81
N GLY A 38 11.20 -0.69 -4.46
CA GLY A 38 11.36 -0.05 -5.77
C GLY A 38 11.10 -0.95 -6.97
N ASP A 39 10.98 -2.28 -6.77
CA ASP A 39 10.64 -3.20 -7.85
C ASP A 39 9.20 -2.97 -8.30
N GLU A 40 9.02 -2.93 -9.62
CA GLU A 40 7.71 -2.93 -10.24
C GLU A 40 7.16 -4.35 -10.36
N ASN A 41 5.87 -4.52 -10.13
CA ASN A 41 5.13 -5.74 -10.42
C ASN A 41 3.64 -5.40 -10.64
N GLU A 42 2.85 -6.43 -10.97
CA GLU A 42 1.42 -6.27 -11.27
C GLU A 42 0.63 -5.52 -10.17
N VAL A 43 0.99 -5.67 -8.90
CA VAL A 43 0.35 -4.94 -7.79
C VAL A 43 0.75 -3.48 -7.81
N THR A 44 2.04 -3.15 -7.85
CA THR A 44 2.49 -1.74 -7.83
C THR A 44 2.02 -1.00 -9.07
N SER A 45 2.07 -1.63 -10.25
CA SER A 45 1.58 -1.04 -11.50
C SER A 45 0.08 -0.73 -11.42
N LEU A 46 -0.74 -1.59 -10.80
CA LEU A 46 -2.15 -1.29 -10.57
C LEU A 46 -2.36 -0.12 -9.60
N LEU A 47 -1.59 -0.05 -8.51
CA LEU A 47 -1.70 1.07 -7.57
C LEU A 47 -1.37 2.39 -8.27
N GLU A 48 -0.34 2.41 -9.11
CA GLU A 48 0.07 3.56 -9.92
C GLU A 48 -1.00 3.93 -10.96
N GLU A 49 -1.52 2.94 -11.71
CA GLU A 49 -2.56 3.13 -12.74
C GLU A 49 -3.82 3.80 -12.18
N PHE A 50 -4.24 3.40 -10.98
CA PHE A 50 -5.44 3.93 -10.32
C PHE A 50 -5.19 5.21 -9.51
N GLY A 51 -3.97 5.74 -9.51
CA GLY A 51 -3.63 6.98 -8.81
C GLY A 51 -3.70 6.87 -7.29
N VAL A 52 -3.40 5.69 -6.73
CA VAL A 52 -3.25 5.50 -5.28
C VAL A 52 -2.13 6.41 -4.79
N THR A 53 -2.37 7.20 -3.74
CA THR A 53 -1.37 8.10 -3.16
C THR A 53 -0.70 7.52 -1.92
N ASP A 54 -1.39 6.59 -1.25
CA ASP A 54 -0.96 6.02 0.02
C ASP A 54 -1.25 4.51 0.01
N CYS A 55 -0.26 3.71 0.40
CA CYS A 55 -0.41 2.27 0.53
C CYS A 55 0.07 1.82 1.91
N VAL A 56 -0.84 1.26 2.70
CA VAL A 56 -0.51 0.65 3.99
C VAL A 56 -0.45 -0.86 3.86
N TYR A 57 0.52 -1.48 4.52
CA TYR A 57 0.67 -2.94 4.51
C TYR A 57 1.17 -3.49 5.84
N GLY A 58 1.02 -4.81 6.03
CA GLY A 58 1.41 -5.52 7.24
C GLY A 58 2.38 -6.67 6.95
N HIS A 59 2.11 -7.82 7.59
CA HIS A 59 2.80 -9.11 7.45
C HIS A 59 4.25 -9.18 7.95
N ILE A 60 5.00 -8.09 7.93
CA ILE A 60 6.39 -8.05 8.39
C ILE A 60 6.43 -7.81 9.89
N HIS A 61 6.96 -8.79 10.63
CA HIS A 61 7.11 -8.74 12.10
C HIS A 61 8.57 -8.74 12.58
N HIS A 62 9.54 -8.69 11.66
CA HIS A 62 10.97 -8.68 11.99
C HIS A 62 11.59 -7.30 11.74
N LEU A 63 12.34 -6.80 12.71
CA LEU A 63 12.88 -5.43 12.74
C LEU A 63 13.81 -5.09 11.56
N TRP A 64 14.52 -6.09 11.03
CA TRP A 64 15.59 -5.94 10.04
C TRP A 64 15.13 -6.09 8.58
N SER A 65 13.82 -6.10 8.34
CA SER A 65 13.30 -6.24 6.98
C SER A 65 13.65 -5.00 6.15
N ARG A 66 14.27 -5.20 4.99
CA ARG A 66 14.41 -4.12 3.99
C ARG A 66 13.07 -3.62 3.47
N LEU A 67 12.00 -4.39 3.68
CA LEU A 67 10.64 -4.05 3.31
C LEU A 67 9.90 -3.27 4.41
N ARG A 68 10.59 -2.84 5.48
CA ARG A 68 10.03 -1.96 6.52
C ARG A 68 10.10 -0.50 6.05
N LEU A 69 9.04 -0.03 5.39
CA LEU A 69 8.94 1.35 4.94
C LEU A 69 8.05 2.15 5.89
N ASP A 70 8.44 3.40 6.15
CA ASP A 70 7.64 4.35 6.90
C ASP A 70 7.56 5.67 6.14
N ARG A 71 6.37 5.98 5.61
CA ARG A 71 6.08 7.16 4.78
C ARG A 71 7.09 7.35 3.64
N GLN A 72 7.66 6.27 3.13
CA GLN A 72 8.61 6.34 2.02
C GLN A 72 7.85 6.45 0.71
N GLU A 73 8.16 7.48 -0.08
CA GLU A 73 7.57 7.66 -1.41
C GLU A 73 8.35 6.87 -2.46
N ILE A 74 7.63 6.05 -3.21
CA ILE A 74 8.14 5.33 -4.37
C ILE A 74 7.11 5.52 -5.47
N ARG A 75 7.53 6.07 -6.61
CA ARG A 75 6.65 6.29 -7.77
C ARG A 75 5.36 7.04 -7.41
N LYS A 76 5.49 8.09 -6.58
CA LYS A 76 4.39 8.95 -6.08
C LYS A 76 3.41 8.28 -5.11
N ILE A 77 3.71 7.06 -4.65
CA ILE A 77 2.92 6.34 -3.65
C ILE A 77 3.71 6.32 -2.34
N ARG A 78 3.09 6.75 -1.25
CA ARG A 78 3.67 6.68 0.09
C ARG A 78 3.36 5.35 0.74
N TYR A 79 4.39 4.59 1.06
CA TYR A 79 4.27 3.26 1.67
C TYR A 79 4.51 3.30 3.18
N SER A 80 3.61 2.66 3.93
CA SER A 80 3.73 2.56 5.39
C SER A 80 3.45 1.13 5.89
N LEU A 81 4.44 0.54 6.56
CA LEU A 81 4.24 -0.67 7.36
C LEU A 81 3.44 -0.31 8.62
N VAL A 82 2.33 -1.03 8.84
CA VAL A 82 1.38 -0.83 9.95
C VAL A 82 1.11 -2.11 10.73
N ALA A 83 1.99 -3.11 10.65
CA ALA A 83 1.93 -4.28 11.55
C ALA A 83 2.03 -3.81 13.01
N CYS A 84 1.14 -4.29 13.88
CA CYS A 84 0.94 -3.73 15.23
C CYS A 84 2.22 -3.67 16.07
N ASP A 85 3.03 -4.73 16.05
CA ASP A 85 4.33 -4.80 16.71
C ASP A 85 5.37 -3.84 16.13
N GLN A 86 5.23 -3.47 14.85
CA GLN A 86 6.11 -2.51 14.19
C GLN A 86 5.73 -1.05 14.46
N ILE A 87 4.53 -0.81 14.99
CA ILE A 87 3.99 0.51 15.36
C ILE A 87 3.75 0.64 16.87
N ASN A 88 4.43 -0.17 17.69
CA ASN A 88 4.32 -0.16 19.15
C ASN A 88 2.87 -0.29 19.66
N PHE A 89 2.06 -1.10 18.98
CA PHE A 89 0.65 -1.34 19.29
C PHE A 89 -0.18 -0.04 19.45
N THR A 90 0.24 1.03 18.77
CA THR A 90 -0.38 2.35 18.85
C THR A 90 -0.94 2.72 17.48
N PRO A 91 -2.18 3.27 17.40
CA PRO A 91 -2.74 3.73 16.12
C PRO A 91 -1.79 4.71 15.41
N LYS A 92 -1.51 4.46 14.14
CA LYS A 92 -0.62 5.28 13.33
C LYS A 92 -1.42 6.15 12.38
N SER A 93 -1.23 7.47 12.46
CA SER A 93 -1.74 8.38 11.43
C SER A 93 -0.92 8.22 10.15
N VAL A 94 -1.59 7.83 9.07
CA VAL A 94 -0.98 7.63 7.73
C VAL A 94 -1.37 8.71 6.74
N LEU A 95 -2.41 9.49 7.06
CA LEU A 95 -2.78 10.67 6.31
C LEU A 95 -2.03 11.89 6.87
N SER A 96 -1.91 12.92 6.04
CA SER A 96 -1.35 14.23 6.41
C SER A 96 -2.44 15.28 6.24
#